data_AF-A0A0F8Z5Z7-F1
#
_entry.id   AF-A0A0F8Z5Z7-F1
#
_cell.length_a   1.000
_cell.length_b   1.000
_cell.length_c   1.000
_cell.angle_alpha   90.00
_cell.angle_beta   90.00
_cell.angle_gamma   90.00
#
_symmetry.space_group_name_H-M   'P 1'
#
loop_
_entity.id
_entity.type
_entity.pdbx_description
1 polymer ?
#
loop_
_entity_poly.entity_id
_entity_poly.type
_entity_poly.pdbx_seq_one_letter_code
_entity_poly.pdbx_strand_id
1 'polypeptide(L)'
;IQPKDLNLARWGEALYEKMGLGIAAENTQIDCEVGDIGYWIHGDAIVIFFGKTPRSQNDNPVAASAVNIFAKIEGDSSVFKQFKSFSGSLKAGD
;
A
#
# COMPACT_ATOMS: atom_id res chain seq x y z
N ILE A 1 -13.74 -10.19 12.47
CA ILE A 1 -12.49 -10.49 11.72
C ILE A 1 -11.35 -10.47 12.73
N GLN A 2 -10.48 -11.48 12.79
CA GLN A 2 -9.36 -11.46 13.76
C GLN A 2 -8.33 -10.39 13.38
N PRO A 3 -7.65 -9.76 14.36
CA PRO A 3 -6.54 -8.87 14.08
C PRO A 3 -5.46 -9.60 13.29
N LYS A 4 -4.88 -8.94 12.29
CA LYS A 4 -3.78 -9.49 11.50
C LYS A 4 -2.53 -8.67 11.72
N ASP A 5 -1.47 -9.31 12.18
CA ASP A 5 -0.15 -8.71 12.25
C ASP A 5 0.42 -8.52 10.85
N LEU A 6 1.06 -7.36 10.63
CA LEU A 6 1.73 -6.98 9.39
C LEU A 6 3.17 -6.57 9.69
N ASN A 7 4.08 -6.88 8.78
CA ASN A 7 5.48 -6.45 8.80
C ASN A 7 5.85 -5.73 7.49
N LEU A 8 5.32 -4.52 7.32
CA LEU A 8 5.46 -3.75 6.09
C LEU A 8 6.93 -3.40 5.79
N ALA A 9 7.39 -3.81 4.60
CA ALA A 9 8.64 -3.39 4.00
C ALA A 9 8.46 -2.10 3.18
N ARG A 10 9.54 -1.34 3.00
CA ARG A 10 9.50 -0.05 2.29
C ARG A 10 9.98 -0.14 0.85
N TRP A 11 9.31 0.60 -0.03
CA TRP A 11 9.69 0.82 -1.43
C TRP A 11 9.42 2.28 -1.82
N GLY A 12 10.45 3.13 -1.76
CA GLY A 12 10.28 4.59 -1.84
C GLY A 12 9.38 5.10 -0.72
N GLU A 13 8.36 5.88 -1.04
CA GLU A 13 7.29 6.30 -0.12
C GLU A 13 6.03 5.42 -0.25
N ALA A 14 6.25 4.10 -0.31
CA ALA A 14 5.22 3.09 -0.14
C ALA A 14 5.66 2.03 0.88
N LEU A 15 4.70 1.46 1.60
CA LEU A 15 4.89 0.37 2.55
C LEU A 15 4.05 -0.83 2.10
N TYR A 16 4.60 -2.04 2.11
CA TYR A 16 3.90 -3.22 1.59
C TYR A 16 4.22 -4.50 2.38
N GLU A 17 3.27 -5.44 2.41
CA GLU A 17 3.39 -6.76 3.05
C GLU A 17 2.80 -7.82 2.12
N LYS A 18 3.52 -8.92 1.91
CA LYS A 18 3.02 -10.05 1.12
C LYS A 18 1.93 -10.79 1.88
N MET A 19 0.81 -11.05 1.22
CA MET A 19 -0.37 -11.63 1.84
C MET A 19 -0.64 -13.07 1.43
N GLY A 20 -0.16 -13.52 0.25
CA GLY A 20 -0.36 -14.90 -0.19
C GLY A 20 -1.81 -15.25 -0.54
N LEU A 21 -2.61 -14.26 -0.96
CA LEU A 21 -4.05 -14.39 -1.17
C LEU A 21 -4.43 -14.75 -2.61
N GLY A 22 -3.54 -14.49 -3.59
CA GLY A 22 -3.81 -14.74 -5.00
C GLY A 22 -5.04 -14.01 -5.55
N ILE A 23 -5.30 -12.77 -5.14
CA ILE A 23 -6.46 -11.99 -5.61
C ILE A 23 -6.25 -11.61 -7.09
N ALA A 24 -7.28 -11.82 -7.90
CA ALA A 24 -7.26 -11.49 -9.32
C ALA A 24 -7.27 -9.97 -9.57
N ALA A 25 -6.75 -9.57 -10.73
CA ALA A 25 -6.79 -8.19 -11.19
C ALA A 25 -8.24 -7.74 -11.42
N GLU A 26 -8.63 -6.61 -10.83
CA GLU A 26 -9.95 -6.01 -10.99
C GLU A 26 -9.79 -4.48 -10.96
N ASN A 27 -10.17 -3.80 -12.04
CA ASN A 27 -10.06 -2.34 -12.16
C ASN A 27 -8.66 -1.80 -11.77
N THR A 28 -7.61 -2.49 -12.23
CA THR A 28 -6.23 -2.18 -11.84
C THR A 28 -5.75 -0.85 -12.40
N GLN A 29 -4.90 -0.18 -11.64
CA GLN A 29 -4.16 1.00 -12.07
C GLN A 29 -2.70 0.95 -11.63
N ILE A 30 -1.89 1.88 -12.16
CA ILE A 30 -0.52 2.11 -11.72
C ILE A 30 -0.31 3.53 -11.20
N ASP A 31 -1.03 4.51 -11.72
CA ASP A 31 -1.06 5.85 -11.17
C ASP A 31 -1.91 5.81 -9.89
N CYS A 32 -1.35 6.27 -8.78
CA CYS A 32 -2.01 6.24 -7.49
C CYS A 32 -2.01 7.63 -6.86
N GLU A 33 -2.83 7.82 -5.84
CA GLU A 33 -2.85 9.03 -5.03
C GLU A 33 -2.17 8.81 -3.67
N VAL A 34 -1.71 9.91 -3.07
CA VAL A 34 -1.24 9.87 -1.69
C VAL A 34 -2.40 9.49 -0.77
N GLY A 35 -2.17 8.48 0.07
CA GLY A 35 -3.16 7.89 0.97
C GLY A 35 -3.82 6.63 0.43
N ASP A 36 -3.62 6.27 -0.84
CA ASP A 36 -4.23 5.06 -1.40
C ASP A 36 -3.71 3.78 -0.74
N ILE A 37 -4.64 2.85 -0.50
CA ILE A 37 -4.36 1.49 -0.05
C ILE A 37 -4.89 0.52 -1.10
N GLY A 38 -4.02 -0.37 -1.55
CA GLY A 38 -4.36 -1.31 -2.61
C GLY A 38 -3.71 -2.67 -2.45
N TYR A 39 -4.15 -3.58 -3.31
CA TYR A 39 -3.57 -4.90 -3.45
C TYR A 39 -2.74 -4.97 -4.74
N TRP A 40 -1.42 -5.13 -4.58
CA TRP A 40 -0.46 -5.27 -5.66
C TRP A 40 -0.45 -6.71 -6.19
N ILE A 41 -0.99 -6.88 -7.40
CA ILE A 41 -1.32 -8.19 -7.99
C ILE A 41 -0.08 -9.06 -8.15
N HIS A 42 0.95 -8.55 -8.81
CA HIS A 42 2.16 -9.34 -9.09
C HIS A 42 2.96 -9.66 -7.82
N GLY A 43 2.90 -8.80 -6.81
CA GLY A 43 3.59 -9.02 -5.54
C GLY A 43 2.84 -9.89 -4.55
N ASP A 44 1.56 -10.17 -4.83
CA ASP A 44 0.61 -10.75 -3.88
C ASP A 44 0.69 -10.06 -2.51
N ALA A 45 0.52 -8.74 -2.51
CA ALA A 45 0.82 -7.89 -1.36
C ALA A 45 -0.21 -6.76 -1.18
N ILE A 46 -0.46 -6.36 0.07
CA ILE A 46 -1.10 -5.06 0.32
C ILE A 46 -0.01 -4.00 0.28
N VAL A 47 -0.35 -2.83 -0.27
CA VAL A 47 0.52 -1.65 -0.35
C VAL A 47 -0.24 -0.41 0.13
N ILE A 48 0.48 0.45 0.85
CA ILE A 48 0.05 1.77 1.31
C ILE A 48 0.94 2.81 0.63
N PHE A 49 0.35 3.72 -0.15
CA PHE A 49 1.07 4.80 -0.81
C PHE A 49 0.96 6.09 0.02
N PHE A 50 2.09 6.69 0.37
CA PHE A 50 2.15 7.93 1.15
C PHE A 50 3.06 8.99 0.52
N GLY A 51 3.41 8.82 -0.75
CA GLY A 51 4.17 9.78 -1.55
C GLY A 51 4.92 9.15 -2.71
N LYS A 52 6.07 9.72 -3.06
CA LYS A 52 6.84 9.36 -4.26
C LYS A 52 7.42 7.95 -4.20
N THR A 53 7.13 7.14 -5.21
CA THR A 53 7.72 5.80 -5.38
C THR A 53 8.94 5.84 -6.31
N PRO A 54 9.73 4.76 -6.41
CA PRO A 54 10.82 4.68 -7.38
C PRO A 54 10.39 4.79 -8.85
N ARG A 55 9.12 4.53 -9.19
CA ARG A 55 8.58 4.71 -10.55
C ARG A 55 8.02 6.11 -10.81
N SER A 56 7.79 6.89 -9.77
CA SER A 56 7.18 8.22 -9.89
C SER A 56 8.10 9.20 -10.59
N GLN A 57 7.58 9.93 -11.57
CA GLN A 57 8.29 11.03 -12.24
C GLN A 57 8.10 12.36 -11.49
N ASN A 58 6.91 12.58 -10.92
CA ASN A 58 6.55 13.72 -10.09
C ASN A 58 6.31 13.27 -8.63
N ASP A 59 5.58 14.06 -7.85
CA ASP A 59 5.29 13.76 -6.45
C ASP A 59 4.15 12.73 -6.26
N ASN A 60 3.43 12.37 -7.33
CA ASN A 60 2.36 11.38 -7.25
C ASN A 60 2.94 9.95 -7.23
N PRO A 61 2.43 9.05 -6.38
CA PRO A 61 2.85 7.65 -6.36
C PRO A 61 2.54 6.94 -7.68
N VAL A 62 3.45 6.06 -8.09
CA VAL A 62 3.27 5.16 -9.23
C VAL A 62 3.63 3.75 -8.81
N ALA A 63 2.66 2.85 -8.82
CA ALA A 63 2.88 1.46 -8.44
C ALA A 63 3.92 0.76 -9.32
N ALA A 64 4.58 -0.26 -8.76
CA ALA A 64 5.52 -1.09 -9.50
C ALA A 64 4.85 -1.82 -10.69
N SER A 65 3.59 -2.24 -10.54
CA SER A 65 2.73 -2.80 -11.59
C SER A 65 1.27 -2.68 -11.16
N ALA A 66 0.35 -3.33 -11.86
CA ALA A 66 -1.09 -3.34 -11.58
C ALA A 66 -1.44 -3.50 -10.08
N VAL A 67 -2.26 -2.57 -9.57
CA VAL A 67 -2.81 -2.56 -8.21
C VAL A 67 -4.33 -2.37 -8.26
N ASN A 68 -5.07 -3.15 -7.45
CA ASN A 68 -6.48 -2.91 -7.16
C ASN A 68 -6.58 -1.99 -5.93
N ILE A 69 -6.99 -0.74 -6.09
CA ILE A 69 -7.19 0.18 -4.96
C ILE A 69 -8.55 -0.12 -4.31
N PHE A 70 -8.58 -0.30 -3.00
CA PHE A 70 -9.80 -0.67 -2.27
C PHE A 70 -10.08 0.20 -1.04
N ALA A 71 -9.12 1.03 -0.62
CA ALA A 71 -9.29 1.92 0.52
C ALA A 71 -8.39 3.16 0.38
N LYS A 72 -8.67 4.17 1.20
CA LYS A 72 -7.88 5.40 1.30
C LYS A 72 -7.72 5.77 2.76
N ILE A 73 -6.54 6.27 3.12
CA ILE A 73 -6.27 6.79 4.46
C ILE A 73 -7.08 8.06 4.68
N GLU A 74 -7.86 8.09 5.75
CA GLU A 74 -8.42 9.32 6.29
C GLU A 74 -7.41 9.96 7.26
N GLY A 75 -6.94 11.16 6.94
CA GLY A 75 -5.95 11.91 7.74
C GLY A 75 -4.58 12.06 7.04
N ASP A 76 -3.55 12.36 7.83
CA ASP A 76 -2.21 12.63 7.32
C ASP A 76 -1.39 11.35 7.12
N SER A 77 -1.24 10.90 5.88
CA SER A 77 -0.39 9.75 5.54
C SER A 77 1.11 10.05 5.62
N SER A 78 1.53 11.31 5.74
CA SER A 78 2.94 11.67 5.83
C SER A 78 3.62 11.10 7.08
N VAL A 79 2.83 10.74 8.11
CA VAL A 79 3.30 10.04 9.31
C VAL A 79 4.06 8.76 8.97
N PHE A 80 3.78 8.11 7.84
CA PHE A 80 4.48 6.89 7.45
C PHE A 80 5.93 7.14 6.96
N LYS A 81 6.28 8.39 6.63
CA LYS A 81 7.63 8.74 6.15
C LYS A 81 8.72 8.44 7.18
N GLN A 82 8.39 8.41 8.47
CA GLN A 82 9.33 8.09 9.54
C GLN A 82 9.74 6.61 9.58
N PHE A 83 8.95 5.70 8.98
CA PHE A 83 9.18 4.27 9.10
C PHE A 83 10.08 3.74 7.98
N LYS A 84 11.20 3.10 8.32
CA LYS A 84 11.95 2.27 7.36
C LYS A 84 11.25 0.94 7.08
N SER A 85 10.51 0.47 8.07
CA SER A 85 9.64 -0.71 8.10
C SER A 85 8.62 -0.47 9.21
N PHE A 86 7.45 -1.10 9.12
CA PHE A 86 6.42 -0.99 10.15
C PHE A 86 5.90 -2.38 10.55
N SER A 87 5.84 -2.65 11.85
CA SER A 87 5.18 -3.83 12.39
C SER A 87 3.99 -3.41 13.26
N GLY A 88 2.82 -3.98 13.00
CA GLY A 88 1.59 -3.67 13.76
C GLY A 88 0.41 -4.55 13.39
N SER A 89 -0.69 -4.45 14.14
CA SER A 89 -1.88 -5.28 13.92
C SER A 89 -3.01 -4.46 13.29
N LEU A 90 -3.52 -4.89 12.14
CA LEU A 90 -4.76 -4.36 11.57
C LEU A 90 -5.97 -5.01 12.25
N LYS A 91 -6.96 -4.20 12.62
CA LYS A 91 -8.27 -4.64 13.09
C LYS A 91 -9.33 -4.10 12.14
N ALA A 92 -10.36 -4.88 11.86
CA ALA A 92 -11.55 -4.34 11.21
C ALA A 92 -12.15 -3.24 12.11
N GLY A 93 -12.64 -2.16 11.52
CA GLY A 93 -13.43 -1.17 12.24
C GLY A 93 -14.68 -1.80 12.86
N ASP A 94 -15.22 -1.14 13.89
CA ASP A 94 -16.48 -1.53 14.53
C ASP A 94 -17.68 -1.39 13.58
#